data_AF-A0AAD0UQQ5-F1
#
_entry.id   AF-A0AAD0UQQ5-F1
#
_cell.length_a   1.000
_cell.length_b   1.000
_cell.length_c   1.000
_cell.angle_alpha   90.00
_cell.angle_beta   90.00
_cell.angle_gamma   90.00
#
_symmetry.space_group_name_H-M   'P 1'
#
loop_
_entity.id
_entity.type
_entity.pdbx_description
1 polymer ?
#
loop_
_entity_poly.entity_id
_entity_poly.type
_entity_poly.pdbx_seq_one_letter_code
_entity_poly.pdbx_strand_id
1 'polypeptide(L)'
;MDSFGREESNEKTSTMKYKFSILKFLVLILVLEFFFDFCSSSISTQTQAANLNPEQELERELGLEETPVDSKSSKSHPRDRIRVHHVFEEVYPTSSASSVSIFTEKTVKSSAIHHKGGHLSEKILISLGSGVVFNKQGYILTNAHVIKAHDHLLVKLKSGKAYEAIVIGIDKRIDLAILQVTPDEDIVPVEKLDYYTHQRGEAAILKYINTKIQIRKNREAKSKSKAKTSA
;
A
#
# COMPACT_ATOMS: atom_id res chain seq x y z
N MET A 1 -40.50 -29.89 65.77
CA MET A 1 -39.19 -29.57 66.39
C MET A 1 -38.15 -30.36 65.64
N ASP A 2 -37.19 -29.81 64.90
CA ASP A 2 -36.79 -28.42 64.70
C ASP A 2 -36.24 -28.26 63.29
N SER A 3 -36.62 -27.16 62.65
CA SER A 3 -35.92 -26.56 61.52
C SER A 3 -34.72 -25.80 62.09
N PHE A 4 -33.50 -25.91 61.54
CA PHE A 4 -32.55 -24.79 61.41
C PHE A 4 -31.24 -25.24 60.74
N GLY A 5 -30.75 -24.42 59.79
CA GLY A 5 -29.32 -24.37 59.46
C GLY A 5 -28.90 -24.84 58.06
N ARG A 6 -29.26 -24.10 57.00
CA ARG A 6 -28.53 -24.17 55.72
C ARG A 6 -28.62 -22.88 54.89
N GLU A 7 -28.10 -21.78 55.41
CA GLU A 7 -27.84 -20.55 54.66
C GLU A 7 -26.51 -19.94 55.11
N GLU A 8 -25.37 -20.31 54.48
CA GLU A 8 -24.16 -19.47 54.58
C GLU A 8 -23.04 -19.73 53.54
N SER A 9 -23.26 -20.50 52.46
CA SER A 9 -22.15 -20.86 51.55
C SER A 9 -22.16 -20.19 50.17
N ASN A 10 -23.15 -19.35 49.82
CA ASN A 10 -23.30 -18.83 48.45
C ASN A 10 -22.89 -17.37 48.24
N GLU A 11 -22.54 -16.62 49.29
CA GLU A 11 -22.23 -15.18 49.15
C GLU A 11 -20.75 -14.91 48.77
N LYS A 12 -19.82 -15.80 49.16
CA LYS A 12 -18.38 -15.60 48.94
C LYS A 12 -17.89 -15.91 47.52
N THR A 13 -18.61 -16.71 46.73
CA THR A 13 -18.18 -17.10 45.37
C THR A 13 -18.60 -16.08 44.30
N SER A 14 -19.62 -15.26 44.56
CA SER A 14 -20.12 -14.23 43.64
C SER A 14 -19.26 -12.96 43.67
N THR A 15 -18.83 -12.53 44.86
CA THR A 15 -17.99 -11.34 45.04
C THR A 15 -16.59 -11.50 44.44
N MET A 16 -16.04 -12.71 44.41
CA MET A 16 -14.74 -13.01 43.80
C MET A 16 -14.76 -12.94 42.26
N LYS A 17 -15.88 -13.31 41.62
CA LYS A 17 -16.05 -13.24 40.17
C LYS A 17 -16.19 -11.79 39.68
N TYR A 18 -16.93 -10.96 40.41
CA TYR A 18 -17.05 -9.54 40.08
C TYR A 18 -15.74 -8.77 40.26
N LYS A 19 -14.96 -9.07 41.31
CA LYS A 19 -13.62 -8.48 41.51
C LYS A 19 -12.66 -8.81 40.38
N PHE A 20 -12.70 -10.03 39.83
CA PHE A 20 -11.84 -10.44 38.71
C PHE A 20 -12.27 -9.81 37.37
N SER A 21 -13.57 -9.52 37.20
CA SER A 21 -14.10 -8.84 36.01
C SER A 21 -13.77 -7.34 36.02
N ILE A 22 -13.93 -6.68 37.18
CA ILE A 22 -13.63 -5.25 37.35
C ILE A 22 -12.14 -4.98 37.22
N LEU A 23 -11.28 -5.88 37.74
CA LEU A 23 -9.83 -5.75 37.62
C LEU A 23 -9.36 -5.80 36.15
N LYS A 24 -9.99 -6.63 35.31
CA LYS A 24 -9.69 -6.68 33.87
C LYS A 24 -10.12 -5.39 33.15
N PHE A 25 -11.23 -4.80 33.56
CA PHE A 25 -11.73 -3.55 32.99
C PHE A 25 -10.84 -2.35 33.40
N LEU A 26 -10.37 -2.32 34.66
CA LEU A 26 -9.40 -1.32 35.13
C LEU A 26 -8.05 -1.42 34.40
N VAL A 27 -7.55 -2.63 34.17
CA VAL A 27 -6.31 -2.84 33.40
C VAL A 27 -6.48 -2.39 31.94
N LEU A 28 -7.65 -2.62 31.32
CA LEU A 28 -7.93 -2.15 29.96
C LEU A 28 -7.96 -0.61 29.87
N ILE A 29 -8.58 0.06 30.86
CA ILE A 29 -8.60 1.53 30.93
C ILE A 29 -7.18 2.09 31.12
N LEU A 30 -6.38 1.50 32.01
CA LEU A 30 -4.98 1.92 32.22
C LEU A 30 -4.11 1.76 30.96
N VAL A 31 -4.36 0.71 30.15
CA VAL A 31 -3.67 0.52 28.87
C VAL A 31 -4.11 1.56 27.83
N LEU A 32 -5.39 1.96 27.82
CA LEU A 32 -5.89 2.98 26.89
C LEU A 32 -5.39 4.40 27.22
N GLU A 33 -5.29 4.74 28.50
CA GLU A 33 -4.69 6.03 28.94
C GLU A 33 -3.19 6.11 28.57
N PHE A 34 -2.47 4.98 28.65
CA PHE A 34 -1.05 4.92 28.24
C PHE A 34 -0.86 5.10 26.72
N PHE A 35 -1.89 4.83 25.91
CA PHE A 35 -1.89 5.09 24.47
C PHE A 35 -2.24 6.54 24.13
N PHE A 36 -3.01 7.23 24.97
CA PHE A 36 -3.34 8.65 24.77
C PHE A 36 -2.18 9.60 25.13
N ASP A 37 -1.37 9.25 26.14
CA ASP A 37 -0.21 10.06 26.56
C ASP A 37 0.97 10.03 25.56
N PHE A 38 0.99 9.11 24.59
CA PHE A 38 1.98 9.13 23.50
C PHE A 38 1.64 10.13 22.37
N CYS A 39 0.48 10.80 22.43
CA CYS A 39 0.04 11.74 21.40
C CYS A 39 0.26 13.22 21.75
N SER A 40 0.74 13.57 22.96
CA SER A 40 0.82 14.98 23.41
C SER A 40 2.22 15.60 23.43
N SER A 41 3.25 14.91 22.92
CA SER A 41 4.59 15.51 22.78
C SER A 41 4.91 15.86 21.33
N SER A 42 4.33 16.96 20.81
CA SER A 42 4.96 17.90 19.85
C SER A 42 3.97 19.00 19.41
N ILE A 43 3.43 19.77 20.35
CA ILE A 43 2.92 21.13 20.06
C ILE A 43 3.55 22.08 21.08
N SER A 44 4.60 22.77 20.65
CA SER A 44 5.07 23.99 21.27
C SER A 44 5.10 25.08 20.20
N THR A 45 4.00 25.83 20.13
CA THR A 45 3.97 27.17 19.56
C THR A 45 4.73 28.11 20.49
N GLN A 46 5.68 28.88 19.96
CA GLN A 46 6.16 30.11 20.60
C GLN A 46 5.92 31.29 19.66
N THR A 47 5.09 32.21 20.14
CA THR A 47 4.70 33.48 19.54
C THR A 47 5.65 34.59 20.01
N GLN A 48 6.06 35.48 19.10
CA GLN A 48 6.40 36.90 19.34
C GLN A 48 6.40 37.60 17.96
N ALA A 49 5.35 38.33 17.60
CA ALA A 49 5.05 39.73 17.90
C ALA A 49 5.70 40.71 16.90
N ALA A 50 4.89 41.28 16.00
CA ALA A 50 4.76 42.72 15.72
C ALA A 50 4.15 42.96 14.32
N ASN A 51 2.87 43.34 14.32
CA ASN A 51 2.26 44.44 13.55
C ASN A 51 2.87 44.80 12.17
N LEU A 52 2.12 44.60 11.07
CA LEU A 52 2.00 45.50 9.90
C LEU A 52 0.98 44.92 8.86
N ASN A 53 0.24 45.84 8.22
CA ASN A 53 -1.01 45.74 7.44
C ASN A 53 -1.31 44.52 6.53
N PRO A 54 -2.59 44.07 6.42
CA PRO A 54 -3.01 42.95 5.56
C PRO A 54 -3.26 43.25 4.06
N GLU A 55 -2.83 44.40 3.53
CA GLU A 55 -3.15 44.83 2.15
C GLU A 55 -1.96 44.83 1.17
N GLN A 56 -0.84 44.16 1.49
CA GLN A 56 0.36 44.18 0.63
C GLN A 56 0.83 42.81 0.11
N GLU A 57 0.08 41.73 0.37
CA GLU A 57 0.42 40.38 -0.13
C GLU A 57 -0.21 40.05 -1.50
N LEU A 58 -1.21 40.83 -1.97
CA LEU A 58 -2.00 40.47 -3.16
C LEU A 58 -1.54 41.14 -4.47
N GLU A 59 -0.72 42.19 -4.43
CA GLU A 59 -0.30 42.94 -5.64
C GLU A 59 1.16 42.72 -6.07
N ARG A 60 1.81 41.64 -5.62
CA ARG A 60 3.17 41.27 -6.10
C ARG A 60 3.25 39.97 -6.90
N GLU A 61 2.17 39.20 -7.02
CA GLU A 61 2.18 37.92 -7.73
C GLU A 61 1.87 38.03 -9.24
N LEU A 62 1.58 39.23 -9.75
CA LEU A 62 1.24 39.48 -11.15
C LEU A 62 2.02 40.69 -11.69
N GLY A 63 3.26 40.49 -12.14
CA GLY A 63 4.10 41.56 -12.71
C GLY A 63 5.21 41.02 -13.62
N LEU A 64 4.94 41.03 -14.93
CA LEU A 64 5.89 40.87 -16.02
C LEU A 64 6.98 41.94 -15.96
N GLU A 65 8.25 41.55 -15.80
CA GLU A 65 9.38 42.27 -16.40
C GLU A 65 10.54 41.29 -16.70
N GLU A 66 10.97 41.27 -17.96
CA GLU A 66 12.24 40.69 -18.37
C GLU A 66 13.35 41.76 -18.37
N THR A 67 14.59 41.28 -18.19
CA THR A 67 15.92 41.89 -18.46
C THR A 67 16.73 42.32 -17.22
N PRO A 68 18.07 42.45 -17.33
CA PRO A 68 19.06 41.55 -17.93
C PRO A 68 20.14 41.10 -16.91
N VAL A 69 20.94 40.12 -17.34
CA VAL A 69 22.02 39.44 -16.61
C VAL A 69 22.97 40.42 -15.89
N ASP A 70 23.14 40.25 -14.58
CA ASP A 70 24.39 40.62 -13.92
C ASP A 70 24.81 39.69 -12.77
N SER A 71 26.11 39.63 -12.58
CA SER A 71 26.86 38.53 -12.00
C SER A 71 27.03 38.60 -10.46
N LYS A 72 27.15 37.40 -9.86
CA LYS A 72 27.62 37.08 -8.48
C LYS A 72 26.64 37.31 -7.32
N SER A 73 25.84 36.29 -7.02
CA SER A 73 25.56 35.87 -5.63
C SER A 73 25.00 34.45 -5.60
N SER A 74 25.53 33.62 -4.71
CA SER A 74 25.13 32.25 -4.43
C SER A 74 23.65 32.16 -4.03
N LYS A 75 22.79 31.56 -4.87
CA LYS A 75 21.53 30.94 -4.42
C LYS A 75 21.27 29.63 -5.17
N SER A 76 20.94 28.61 -4.40
CA SER A 76 20.64 27.24 -4.79
C SER A 76 19.76 27.14 -6.04
N HIS A 77 20.20 26.40 -7.06
CA HIS A 77 19.26 25.87 -8.05
C HIS A 77 18.17 25.08 -7.31
N PRO A 78 16.88 25.37 -7.52
CA PRO A 78 15.80 24.48 -7.13
C PRO A 78 16.16 23.12 -7.73
N ARG A 79 16.31 22.14 -6.85
CA ARG A 79 16.67 20.79 -7.27
C ARG A 79 15.45 20.28 -8.03
N ASP A 80 15.49 20.35 -9.37
CA ASP A 80 14.61 19.62 -10.31
C ASP A 80 14.87 18.11 -10.20
N ARG A 81 14.84 17.62 -8.97
CA ARG A 81 14.71 16.22 -8.66
C ARG A 81 13.21 16.00 -8.77
N ILE A 82 12.78 15.45 -9.91
CA ILE A 82 11.58 14.62 -9.90
C ILE A 82 11.87 13.54 -8.87
N ARG A 83 11.41 13.79 -7.66
CA ARG A 83 11.55 12.88 -6.54
C ARG A 83 10.74 11.66 -6.96
N VAL A 84 11.34 10.49 -6.78
CA VAL A 84 10.76 9.18 -7.18
C VAL A 84 9.29 9.07 -6.75
N HIS A 85 8.91 9.63 -5.60
CA HIS A 85 7.51 9.68 -5.15
C HIS A 85 6.51 10.25 -6.17
N HIS A 86 6.87 11.22 -7.02
CA HIS A 86 5.94 11.82 -7.98
C HIS A 86 5.63 10.87 -9.13
N VAL A 87 6.63 10.09 -9.57
CA VAL A 87 6.43 9.05 -10.59
C VAL A 87 5.58 7.91 -10.04
N PHE A 88 5.77 7.59 -8.75
CA PHE A 88 4.90 6.64 -8.07
C PHE A 88 3.47 7.17 -7.96
N GLU A 89 3.24 8.43 -7.59
CA GLU A 89 1.89 9.01 -7.50
C GLU A 89 1.16 9.05 -8.86
N GLU A 90 1.88 9.28 -9.96
CA GLU A 90 1.30 9.36 -11.30
C GLU A 90 1.00 7.98 -11.90
N VAL A 91 1.96 7.05 -11.83
CA VAL A 91 1.88 5.78 -12.57
C VAL A 91 1.25 4.67 -11.72
N TYR A 92 1.54 4.65 -10.41
CA TYR A 92 1.13 3.54 -9.56
C TYR A 92 -0.38 3.41 -9.44
N PRO A 93 -1.19 4.47 -9.17
CA PRO A 93 -2.64 4.31 -9.05
C PRO A 93 -3.27 3.72 -10.31
N THR A 94 -2.91 4.25 -11.48
CA THR A 94 -3.45 3.81 -12.78
C THR A 94 -3.04 2.38 -13.11
N SER A 95 -1.75 2.04 -12.98
CA SER A 95 -1.28 0.67 -13.30
C SER A 95 -1.67 -0.37 -12.25
N SER A 96 -1.73 0.01 -10.97
CA SER A 96 -2.07 -0.93 -9.88
C SER A 96 -3.55 -1.31 -9.85
N ALA A 97 -4.44 -0.44 -10.35
CA ALA A 97 -5.87 -0.74 -10.43
C ALA A 97 -6.17 -1.92 -11.37
N SER A 98 -5.37 -2.08 -12.43
CA SER A 98 -5.52 -3.17 -13.41
C SER A 98 -4.76 -4.43 -13.06
N SER A 99 -3.87 -4.38 -12.06
CA SER A 99 -3.11 -5.53 -11.58
C SER A 99 -3.93 -6.33 -10.58
N VAL A 100 -3.89 -7.65 -10.71
CA VAL A 100 -4.65 -8.57 -9.85
C VAL A 100 -3.77 -9.67 -9.31
N SER A 101 -4.15 -10.22 -8.16
CA SER A 101 -3.51 -11.39 -7.58
C SER A 101 -4.35 -12.64 -7.81
N ILE A 102 -3.72 -13.75 -8.16
CA ILE A 102 -4.38 -15.02 -8.48
C ILE A 102 -4.08 -16.01 -7.36
N PHE A 103 -5.11 -16.68 -6.88
CA PHE A 103 -5.05 -17.64 -5.78
C PHE A 103 -5.76 -18.94 -6.16
N THR A 104 -5.50 -19.96 -5.36
CA THR A 104 -6.32 -21.16 -5.29
C THR A 104 -6.70 -21.46 -3.85
N GLU A 105 -7.78 -22.21 -3.66
CA GLU A 105 -8.17 -22.73 -2.37
C GLU A 105 -7.75 -24.19 -2.23
N LYS A 106 -7.05 -24.50 -1.13
CA LYS A 106 -6.69 -25.87 -0.78
C LYS A 106 -7.37 -26.24 0.52
N THR A 107 -8.10 -27.35 0.51
CA THR A 107 -8.63 -27.95 1.73
C THR A 107 -7.54 -28.80 2.38
N VAL A 108 -7.11 -28.41 3.57
CA VAL A 108 -6.14 -29.16 4.39
C VAL A 108 -6.93 -29.87 5.48
N LYS A 109 -6.74 -31.18 5.58
CA LYS A 109 -7.28 -31.95 6.70
C LYS A 109 -6.45 -31.63 7.93
N SER A 110 -7.06 -31.02 8.94
CA SER A 110 -6.39 -30.82 10.22
C SER A 110 -6.37 -32.15 10.98
N SER A 111 -5.17 -32.59 11.38
CA SER A 111 -4.97 -33.77 12.23
C SER A 111 -5.19 -33.49 13.71
N ALA A 112 -5.82 -32.37 14.08
CA ALA A 112 -6.21 -32.11 15.46
C ALA A 112 -7.30 -33.11 15.88
N ILE A 113 -6.88 -34.20 16.53
CA ILE A 113 -7.76 -35.22 17.10
C ILE A 113 -8.59 -34.56 18.20
N HIS A 114 -9.82 -34.18 17.89
CA HIS A 114 -10.83 -33.95 18.92
C HIS A 114 -11.29 -35.33 19.43
N HIS A 115 -11.44 -35.47 20.75
CA HIS A 115 -11.99 -36.67 21.42
C HIS A 115 -13.43 -37.05 20.97
N LYS A 116 -14.03 -36.29 20.04
CA LYS A 116 -15.34 -36.56 19.40
C LYS A 116 -15.21 -36.56 17.86
N GLY A 117 -14.49 -37.54 17.31
CA GLY A 117 -14.74 -38.15 15.98
C GLY A 117 -14.87 -37.31 14.70
N GLY A 118 -14.63 -35.99 14.71
CA GLY A 118 -14.78 -35.13 13.53
C GLY A 118 -13.44 -34.67 12.96
N HIS A 119 -13.22 -34.85 11.66
CA HIS A 119 -12.12 -34.17 10.96
C HIS A 119 -12.53 -32.73 10.64
N LEU A 120 -11.84 -31.76 11.23
CA LEU A 120 -11.93 -30.38 10.79
C LEU A 120 -11.09 -30.23 9.51
N SER A 121 -11.74 -29.84 8.43
CA SER A 121 -11.07 -29.47 7.19
C SER A 121 -10.96 -27.95 7.13
N GLU A 122 -9.74 -27.43 7.07
CA GLU A 122 -9.47 -26.00 6.97
C GLU A 122 -9.24 -25.64 5.51
N LYS A 123 -9.88 -24.56 5.04
CA LYS A 123 -9.67 -24.03 3.69
C LYS A 123 -8.62 -22.92 3.77
N ILE A 124 -7.49 -23.12 3.12
CA ILE A 124 -6.42 -22.12 3.05
C ILE A 124 -6.31 -21.55 1.63
N LEU A 125 -5.98 -20.27 1.52
CA LEU A 125 -5.70 -19.61 0.25
C LEU A 125 -4.20 -19.69 -0.06
N ILE A 126 -3.87 -20.13 -1.27
CA ILE A 126 -2.49 -20.22 -1.76
C ILE A 126 -2.34 -19.24 -2.92
N SER A 127 -1.38 -18.33 -2.81
CA SER A 127 -1.05 -17.39 -3.90
C SER A 127 -0.36 -18.14 -5.04
N LEU A 128 -0.83 -17.93 -6.26
CA LEU A 128 -0.28 -18.52 -7.47
C LEU A 128 0.56 -17.52 -8.26
N GLY A 129 0.15 -16.25 -8.30
CA GLY A 129 0.84 -15.23 -9.09
C GLY A 129 -0.03 -14.01 -9.34
N SER A 130 0.25 -13.33 -10.44
CA SER A 130 -0.40 -12.06 -10.80
C SER A 130 -1.03 -12.14 -12.18
N GLY A 131 -1.99 -11.27 -12.44
CA GLY A 131 -2.57 -11.05 -13.77
C GLY A 131 -2.87 -9.59 -14.03
N VAL A 132 -3.36 -9.30 -15.23
CA VAL A 132 -3.78 -7.96 -15.63
C VAL A 132 -5.18 -8.01 -16.23
N VAL A 133 -6.06 -7.12 -15.77
CA VAL A 133 -7.39 -6.93 -16.35
C VAL A 133 -7.26 -6.36 -17.77
N PHE A 134 -7.76 -7.10 -18.75
CA PHE A 134 -7.69 -6.75 -20.17
C PHE A 134 -8.82 -5.80 -20.60
N ASN A 135 -10.05 -6.02 -20.12
CA ASN A 135 -11.21 -5.23 -20.51
C ASN A 135 -12.31 -5.20 -19.42
N LYS A 136 -13.35 -4.39 -19.65
CA LYS A 136 -14.49 -4.23 -18.72
C LYS A 136 -15.37 -5.48 -18.62
N GLN A 137 -15.19 -6.45 -19.51
CA GLN A 137 -15.91 -7.74 -19.48
C GLN A 137 -15.23 -8.75 -18.54
N GLY A 138 -14.24 -8.33 -17.75
CA GLY A 138 -13.62 -9.16 -16.73
C GLY A 138 -12.63 -10.20 -17.27
N TYR A 139 -12.14 -10.02 -18.50
CA TYR A 139 -11.06 -10.87 -19.01
C TYR A 139 -9.73 -10.48 -18.37
N ILE A 140 -8.95 -11.47 -17.95
CA ILE A 140 -7.67 -11.29 -17.28
C ILE A 140 -6.61 -12.09 -18.01
N LEU A 141 -5.47 -11.44 -18.27
CA LEU A 141 -4.28 -12.07 -18.83
C LEU A 141 -3.34 -12.47 -17.69
N THR A 142 -2.79 -13.68 -17.80
CA THR A 142 -1.79 -14.22 -16.88
C THR A 142 -0.90 -15.22 -17.62
N ASN A 143 0.14 -15.71 -16.95
CA ASN A 143 0.95 -16.77 -17.50
C ASN A 143 0.25 -18.13 -17.38
N ALA A 144 0.44 -19.00 -18.37
CA ALA A 144 -0.16 -20.34 -18.36
C ALA A 144 0.36 -21.19 -17.18
N HIS A 145 1.62 -21.04 -16.79
CA HIS A 145 2.18 -21.76 -15.65
C HIS A 145 1.57 -21.35 -14.30
N VAL A 146 1.08 -20.11 -14.17
CA VAL A 146 0.48 -19.60 -12.91
C VAL A 146 -0.76 -20.39 -12.55
N ILE A 147 -1.59 -20.70 -13.56
CA ILE A 147 -2.89 -21.36 -13.35
C ILE A 147 -2.84 -22.88 -13.55
N LYS A 148 -1.67 -23.45 -13.85
CA LYS A 148 -1.53 -24.87 -14.17
C LYS A 148 -1.85 -25.72 -12.94
N ALA A 149 -2.70 -26.74 -13.12
CA ALA A 149 -3.04 -27.78 -12.13
C ALA A 149 -3.85 -27.32 -10.91
N HIS A 150 -4.65 -26.26 -11.05
CA HIS A 150 -5.56 -25.78 -10.00
C HIS A 150 -7.00 -25.81 -10.50
N ASP A 151 -7.87 -26.48 -9.75
CA ASP A 151 -9.28 -26.66 -10.14
C ASP A 151 -10.15 -25.45 -9.77
N HIS A 152 -9.75 -24.71 -8.73
CA HIS A 152 -10.43 -23.50 -8.26
C HIS A 152 -9.47 -22.31 -8.27
N LEU A 153 -9.82 -21.29 -9.04
CA LEU A 153 -9.06 -20.06 -9.18
C LEU A 153 -9.86 -18.90 -8.61
N LEU A 154 -9.19 -18.09 -7.79
CA LEU A 154 -9.73 -16.83 -7.28
C LEU A 154 -8.84 -15.68 -7.76
N VAL A 155 -9.46 -14.64 -8.28
CA VAL A 155 -8.80 -13.39 -8.62
C VAL A 155 -9.15 -12.37 -7.54
N LYS A 156 -8.14 -11.74 -6.96
CA LYS A 156 -8.31 -10.66 -5.99
C LYS A 156 -7.87 -9.34 -6.60
N LEU A 157 -8.77 -8.37 -6.64
CA LEU A 157 -8.49 -7.00 -7.07
C LEU A 157 -7.79 -6.21 -5.96
N LYS A 158 -7.23 -5.05 -6.32
CA LYS A 158 -6.63 -4.11 -5.35
C LYS A 158 -7.63 -3.65 -4.28
N SER A 159 -8.93 -3.56 -4.60
CA SER A 159 -9.99 -3.25 -3.64
C SER A 159 -10.10 -4.28 -2.51
N GLY A 160 -9.50 -5.47 -2.69
CA GLY A 160 -9.58 -6.59 -1.76
C GLY A 160 -10.70 -7.57 -2.10
N LYS A 161 -11.60 -7.21 -3.03
CA LYS A 161 -12.67 -8.08 -3.50
C LYS A 161 -12.10 -9.26 -4.30
N ALA A 162 -12.66 -10.44 -4.07
CA ALA A 162 -12.25 -11.69 -4.70
C ALA A 162 -13.37 -12.27 -5.56
N TYR A 163 -13.00 -12.85 -6.70
CA TYR A 163 -13.90 -13.36 -7.72
C TYR A 163 -13.47 -14.78 -8.09
N GLU A 164 -14.44 -15.66 -8.26
CA GLU A 164 -14.19 -16.92 -8.94
C GLU A 164 -13.85 -16.66 -10.40
N ALA A 165 -12.79 -17.33 -10.87
CA ALA A 165 -12.29 -17.17 -12.21
C ALA A 165 -12.41 -18.47 -13.00
N ILE A 166 -12.95 -18.37 -14.21
CA ILE A 166 -13.00 -19.47 -15.16
C ILE A 166 -11.87 -19.34 -16.19
N VAL A 167 -11.31 -20.47 -16.61
CA VAL A 167 -10.30 -20.50 -17.68
C VAL A 167 -10.99 -20.45 -19.04
N ILE A 168 -10.67 -19.44 -19.83
CA ILE A 168 -11.21 -19.26 -21.19
C ILE A 168 -10.29 -19.90 -22.23
N GLY A 169 -8.98 -19.78 -22.05
CA GLY A 169 -8.01 -20.31 -23.00
C GLY A 169 -6.59 -20.31 -22.46
N ILE A 170 -5.77 -21.23 -22.96
CA ILE A 170 -4.36 -21.38 -22.59
C ILE A 170 -3.55 -21.65 -23.86
N ASP A 171 -2.50 -20.86 -24.09
CA ASP A 171 -1.42 -21.16 -25.02
C ASP A 171 -0.14 -21.46 -24.25
N LYS A 172 0.18 -22.75 -24.12
CA LYS A 172 1.37 -23.23 -23.42
C LYS A 172 2.68 -22.90 -24.13
N ARG A 173 2.66 -22.65 -25.46
CA ARG A 173 3.88 -22.41 -26.24
C ARG A 173 4.49 -21.05 -25.92
N ILE A 174 3.63 -20.06 -25.66
CA ILE A 174 4.02 -18.70 -25.29
C ILE A 174 3.76 -18.38 -23.81
N ASP A 175 3.40 -19.41 -23.03
CA ASP A 175 3.10 -19.31 -21.60
C ASP A 175 2.03 -18.25 -21.26
N LEU A 176 0.94 -18.21 -22.03
CA LEU A 176 -0.15 -17.25 -21.86
C LEU A 176 -1.48 -17.95 -21.55
N ALA A 177 -2.29 -17.35 -20.68
CA ALA A 177 -3.64 -17.77 -20.39
C ALA A 177 -4.60 -16.60 -20.21
N ILE A 178 -5.88 -16.88 -20.52
CA ILE A 178 -6.99 -15.96 -20.36
C ILE A 178 -7.94 -16.54 -19.32
N LEU A 179 -8.21 -15.76 -18.27
CA LEU A 179 -9.25 -16.01 -17.29
C LEU A 179 -10.43 -15.06 -17.53
N GLN A 180 -11.61 -15.41 -17.02
CA GLN A 180 -12.75 -14.51 -16.93
C GLN A 180 -13.34 -14.52 -15.52
N VAL A 181 -13.65 -13.33 -15.02
CA VAL A 181 -14.41 -13.10 -13.79
C VAL A 181 -15.72 -12.40 -14.11
N THR A 182 -16.68 -12.46 -13.19
CA THR A 182 -17.94 -11.72 -13.31
C THR A 182 -17.66 -10.21 -13.36
N PRO A 183 -18.11 -9.50 -14.40
CA PRO A 183 -17.90 -8.06 -14.53
C PRO A 183 -18.55 -7.25 -13.40
N ASP A 184 -17.85 -6.24 -12.89
CA ASP A 184 -18.42 -5.23 -12.01
C ASP A 184 -17.69 -3.88 -12.10
N GLU A 185 -18.09 -2.94 -11.24
CA GLU A 185 -17.54 -1.58 -11.18
C GLU A 185 -16.07 -1.50 -10.72
N ASP A 186 -15.61 -2.48 -9.93
CA ASP A 186 -14.23 -2.54 -9.42
C ASP A 186 -13.24 -3.01 -10.50
N ILE A 187 -13.74 -3.61 -11.59
CA ILE A 187 -12.90 -4.03 -12.72
C ILE A 187 -12.40 -2.81 -13.48
N VAL A 188 -11.11 -2.49 -13.28
CA VAL A 188 -10.40 -1.43 -14.00
C VAL A 188 -9.45 -2.06 -15.02
N PRO A 189 -9.76 -2.01 -16.33
CA PRO A 189 -8.88 -2.55 -17.36
C PRO A 189 -7.61 -1.73 -17.45
N VAL A 190 -6.55 -2.41 -17.91
CA VAL A 190 -5.32 -1.71 -18.30
C VAL A 190 -5.64 -0.74 -19.42
N GLU A 191 -5.14 0.49 -19.29
CA GLU A 191 -5.20 1.47 -20.35
C GLU A 191 -4.40 0.95 -21.54
N LYS A 192 -5.07 0.78 -22.68
CA LYS A 192 -4.43 0.32 -23.91
C LYS A 192 -3.58 1.48 -24.43
N LEU A 193 -2.28 1.39 -24.22
CA LEU A 193 -1.32 2.36 -24.75
C LEU A 193 -1.44 2.40 -26.28
N ASP A 194 -1.85 3.55 -26.82
CA ASP A 194 -1.61 3.86 -28.23
C ASP A 194 -0.11 4.12 -28.45
N TYR A 195 0.33 4.03 -29.70
CA TYR A 195 1.73 4.24 -30.09
C TYR A 195 2.31 5.56 -29.53
N TYR A 196 1.47 6.59 -29.38
CA TYR A 196 1.84 7.90 -28.84
C TYR A 196 2.06 7.89 -27.32
N THR A 197 1.27 7.14 -26.55
CA THR A 197 1.42 7.03 -25.10
C THR A 197 2.58 6.09 -24.73
N HIS A 198 2.91 5.11 -25.59
CA HIS A 198 4.16 4.33 -25.48
C HIS A 198 5.39 5.24 -25.54
N GLN A 199 5.45 6.18 -26.49
CA GLN A 199 6.56 7.14 -26.58
C GLN A 199 6.64 8.05 -25.35
N ARG A 200 5.51 8.43 -24.74
CA ARG A 200 5.51 9.25 -23.50
C ARG A 200 6.03 8.47 -22.29
N GLY A 201 5.58 7.23 -22.11
CA GLY A 201 6.07 6.35 -21.04
C GLY A 201 7.55 6.01 -21.22
N GLU A 202 7.96 5.67 -22.43
CA GLU A 202 9.35 5.42 -22.81
C GLU A 202 10.21 6.66 -22.61
N ALA A 203 9.75 7.85 -23.02
CA ALA A 203 10.45 9.10 -22.81
C ALA A 203 10.63 9.44 -21.32
N ALA A 204 9.63 9.19 -20.49
CA ALA A 204 9.73 9.40 -19.03
C ALA A 204 10.78 8.46 -18.41
N ILE A 205 10.80 7.20 -18.81
CA ILE A 205 11.76 6.19 -18.35
C ILE A 205 13.19 6.53 -18.83
N LEU A 206 13.35 6.86 -20.11
CA LEU A 206 14.63 7.25 -20.69
C LEU A 206 15.16 8.54 -20.07
N LYS A 207 14.30 9.53 -19.82
CA LYS A 207 14.65 10.76 -19.10
C LYS A 207 15.21 10.44 -17.72
N TYR A 208 14.56 9.53 -16.97
CA TYR A 208 15.04 9.08 -15.67
C TYR A 208 16.41 8.38 -15.76
N ILE A 209 16.58 7.43 -16.69
CA ILE A 209 17.83 6.66 -16.88
C ILE A 209 18.98 7.59 -17.25
N ASN A 210 18.79 8.46 -18.24
CA ASN A 210 19.81 9.40 -18.70
C ASN A 210 20.22 10.37 -17.58
N THR A 211 19.25 10.86 -16.81
CA THR A 211 19.51 11.72 -15.65
C THR A 211 20.38 10.99 -14.61
N LYS A 212 20.10 9.72 -14.30
CA LYS A 212 20.91 8.91 -13.38
C LYS A 212 22.34 8.71 -13.88
N ILE A 213 22.53 8.43 -15.17
CA ILE A 213 23.85 8.25 -15.78
C ILE A 213 24.67 9.54 -15.68
N GLN A 214 24.07 10.70 -15.98
CA GLN A 214 24.76 11.99 -15.92
C GLN A 214 25.16 12.36 -14.49
N ILE A 215 24.27 12.15 -13.51
CA ILE A 215 24.59 12.36 -12.09
C ILE A 215 25.81 11.51 -11.68
N ARG A 216 25.89 10.26 -12.15
CA ARG A 216 27.00 9.38 -11.86
C ARG A 216 28.31 9.88 -12.48
N LYS A 217 28.31 10.23 -13.76
CA LYS A 217 29.48 10.79 -14.45
C LYS A 217 30.01 12.04 -13.75
N ASN A 218 29.13 12.93 -13.33
CA ASN A 218 29.51 14.16 -12.63
C ASN A 218 30.12 13.90 -11.24
N ARG A 219 29.64 12.87 -10.52
CA ARG A 219 30.24 12.45 -9.25
C ARG A 219 31.65 11.87 -9.44
N GLU A 220 31.83 11.05 -10.46
CA GLU A 220 33.13 10.44 -10.81
C GLU A 220 34.14 11.49 -11.31
N ALA A 221 33.70 12.50 -12.07
CA ALA A 221 34.54 13.61 -12.47
C ALA A 221 34.98 14.47 -11.27
N LYS A 222 34.07 14.71 -10.32
CA LYS A 222 34.33 15.50 -9.12
C LYS A 222 35.22 14.77 -8.10
N SER A 223 35.13 13.44 -8.01
CA SER A 223 36.06 12.65 -7.17
C SER A 223 37.47 12.62 -7.77
N LYS A 224 37.58 12.49 -9.10
CA LYS A 224 38.87 12.55 -9.81
C LYS A 224 39.53 13.93 -9.74
N SER A 225 38.77 15.01 -9.86
CA SER A 225 39.34 16.36 -9.71
C SER A 225 39.82 16.63 -8.29
N LYS A 226 39.05 16.21 -7.27
CA LYS A 226 39.43 16.39 -5.86
C LYS A 226 40.68 15.59 -5.48
N ALA A 227 40.86 14.39 -6.02
CA ALA A 227 42.06 13.57 -5.81
C ALA A 227 43.33 14.16 -6.46
N LYS A 228 43.17 14.95 -7.55
CA LYS A 228 44.28 15.59 -8.27
C LYS A 228 44.73 16.92 -7.64
N THR A 229 43.91 17.54 -6.80
CA THR A 229 44.24 18.79 -6.09
C THR A 229 44.81 18.55 -4.69
N SER A 230 44.76 17.31 -4.19
CA SER A 230 45.28 16.89 -2.88
C SER A 230 46.61 16.12 -2.95
N ALA A 231 47.21 16.03 -4.13
CA ALA A 231 48.51 15.44 -4.41
C ALA A 231 49.45 16.55 -4.94
#